data_AF-A0A4R5BFU1-F1
#
_entry.id   AF-A0A4R5BFU1-F1
#
_cell.length_a   1.000
_cell.length_b   1.000
_cell.length_c   1.000
_cell.angle_alpha   90.00
_cell.angle_beta   90.00
_cell.angle_gamma   90.00
#
_symmetry.space_group_name_H-M   'P 1'
#
loop_
_entity.id
_entity.type
_entity.pdbx_description
1 polymer ?
#
loop_
_entity_poly.entity_id
_entity_poly.type
_entity_poly.pdbx_seq_one_letter_code
_entity_poly.pdbx_strand_id
1 'polypeptide(L)'
;MRANVEPEDAGTGREAALRRVLDDHLAAAAGGGGEPESAGLALLDRERWAEAAEVLADALRQAERDGAPPAVLAARLNLARALTRTGDLDRAIELLGPLPDGFAALPEPDDGARARALASLGEAYLRADRPVAAINFFGQALEILRRLDAVDGQAAMFTCIAEAARLRGDGPAERAARARAAELSPGA
;
A
#
# COMPACT_ATOMS: atom_id res chain seq x y z
N MET A 1 -67.11 -0.73 19.55
CA MET A 1 -66.33 -0.04 18.50
C MET A 1 -65.01 0.41 19.13
N ARG A 2 -63.96 -0.41 19.05
CA ARG A 2 -62.61 -0.04 19.48
C ARG A 2 -61.70 -0.21 18.27
N ALA A 3 -61.11 0.88 17.82
CA ALA A 3 -60.14 0.90 16.73
C ALA A 3 -58.84 0.30 17.24
N ASN A 4 -58.37 -0.75 16.57
CA ASN A 4 -57.01 -1.25 16.70
C ASN A 4 -56.17 -0.44 15.71
N VAL A 5 -55.26 0.39 16.21
CA VAL A 5 -54.23 1.04 15.39
C VAL A 5 -53.03 0.11 15.47
N GLU A 6 -52.80 -0.67 14.42
CA GLU A 6 -51.56 -1.43 14.27
C GLU A 6 -50.46 -0.48 13.78
N PRO A 7 -49.27 -0.46 14.42
CA PRO A 7 -48.16 0.36 13.97
C PRO A 7 -47.41 -0.38 12.86
N GLU A 8 -47.78 -0.11 11.62
CA GLU A 8 -47.02 -0.55 10.45
C GLU A 8 -45.82 0.40 10.22
N ASP A 9 -44.69 -0.22 9.89
CA ASP A 9 -43.66 0.33 9.00
C ASP A 9 -42.44 1.11 9.59
N ALA A 10 -42.10 0.92 10.86
CA ALA A 10 -40.79 1.33 11.38
C ALA A 10 -39.68 0.26 11.16
N GLY A 11 -40.07 -1.00 10.96
CA GLY A 11 -39.15 -2.13 10.79
C GLY A 11 -38.52 -2.19 9.41
N THR A 12 -39.31 -1.97 8.36
CA THR A 12 -38.90 -2.09 6.96
C THR A 12 -37.84 -1.07 6.56
N GLY A 13 -37.96 0.17 7.05
CA GLY A 13 -36.95 1.22 6.82
C GLY A 13 -35.62 0.94 7.53
N ARG A 14 -35.65 0.39 8.74
CA ARG A 14 -34.45 0.04 9.51
C ARG A 14 -33.75 -1.19 8.93
N GLU A 15 -34.51 -2.18 8.48
CA GLU A 15 -33.99 -3.37 7.82
C GLU A 15 -33.42 -3.07 6.44
N ALA A 16 -34.07 -2.21 5.65
CA ALA A 16 -33.53 -1.73 4.38
C ALA A 16 -32.27 -0.87 4.57
N ALA A 17 -32.21 -0.04 5.62
CA ALA A 17 -31.02 0.72 5.98
C ALA A 17 -29.87 -0.19 6.43
N LEU A 18 -30.14 -1.19 7.25
CA LEU A 18 -29.16 -2.21 7.66
C LEU A 18 -28.63 -2.99 6.46
N ARG A 19 -29.52 -3.37 5.54
CA ARG A 19 -29.15 -4.07 4.31
C ARG A 19 -28.27 -3.21 3.42
N ARG A 20 -28.60 -1.92 3.26
CA ARG A 20 -27.73 -0.94 2.56
C ARG A 20 -26.37 -0.80 3.22
N VAL A 21 -26.32 -0.64 4.54
CA VAL A 21 -25.05 -0.51 5.27
C VAL A 21 -24.21 -1.79 5.16
N LEU A 22 -24.85 -2.95 5.21
CA LEU A 22 -24.19 -4.24 4.96
C LEU A 22 -23.72 -4.35 3.51
N ASP A 23 -24.52 -3.95 2.53
CA ASP A 23 -24.15 -3.96 1.11
C ASP A 23 -23.00 -2.97 0.83
N ASP A 24 -22.99 -1.80 1.46
CA ASP A 24 -21.93 -0.80 1.39
C ASP A 24 -20.64 -1.31 2.08
N HIS A 25 -20.76 -1.99 3.23
CA HIS A 25 -19.62 -2.64 3.90
C HIS A 25 -19.10 -3.84 3.12
N LEU A 26 -19.98 -4.63 2.50
CA LEU A 26 -19.61 -5.76 1.66
C LEU A 26 -19.03 -5.28 0.33
N ALA A 27 -19.48 -4.15 -0.22
CA ALA A 27 -18.88 -3.50 -1.37
C ALA A 27 -17.52 -2.88 -1.03
N ALA A 28 -17.35 -2.31 0.17
CA ALA A 28 -16.06 -1.86 0.67
C ALA A 28 -15.10 -3.03 0.93
N ALA A 29 -15.61 -4.17 1.44
CA ALA A 29 -14.82 -5.39 1.67
C ALA A 29 -14.54 -6.17 0.38
N ALA A 30 -15.41 -6.06 -0.64
CA ALA A 30 -15.22 -6.60 -1.98
C ALA A 30 -14.44 -5.63 -2.91
N GLY A 31 -14.15 -4.42 -2.43
CA GLY A 31 -13.47 -3.36 -3.18
C GLY A 31 -11.96 -3.53 -3.31
N GLY A 32 -11.39 -4.65 -2.86
CA GLY A 32 -9.98 -4.98 -3.02
C GLY A 32 -9.79 -6.08 -4.07
N GLY A 33 -9.83 -5.71 -5.35
CA GLY A 33 -9.48 -6.63 -6.43
C GLY A 33 -10.61 -6.91 -7.42
N GLY A 34 -10.83 -6.02 -8.39
CA GLY A 34 -11.42 -6.46 -9.66
C GLY A 34 -10.57 -7.59 -10.27
N GLU A 35 -11.14 -8.42 -11.15
CA GLU A 35 -10.38 -9.43 -11.92
C GLU A 35 -9.03 -8.92 -12.47
N PRO A 36 -8.91 -7.70 -13.03
CA PRO A 36 -7.62 -7.21 -13.48
C PRO A 36 -6.65 -6.93 -12.33
N GLU A 37 -7.09 -6.37 -11.19
CA GLU A 37 -6.19 -6.10 -10.07
C GLU A 37 -5.67 -7.40 -9.43
N SER A 38 -6.55 -8.39 -9.23
CA SER A 38 -6.14 -9.70 -8.71
C SER A 38 -5.22 -10.46 -9.68
N ALA A 39 -5.47 -10.38 -10.99
CA ALA A 39 -4.56 -10.91 -12.00
C ALA A 39 -3.20 -10.20 -11.99
N GLY A 40 -3.18 -8.87 -11.85
CA GLY A 40 -1.96 -8.06 -11.75
C GLY A 40 -1.12 -8.42 -10.53
N LEU A 41 -1.76 -8.56 -9.35
CA LEU A 41 -1.09 -9.02 -8.13
C LEU A 41 -0.49 -10.43 -8.30
N ALA A 42 -1.24 -11.35 -8.90
CA ALA A 42 -0.75 -12.70 -9.16
C ALA A 42 0.39 -12.76 -10.21
N LEU A 43 0.55 -11.72 -11.04
CA LEU A 43 1.69 -11.57 -11.95
C LEU A 43 2.91 -10.98 -11.22
N LEU A 44 2.72 -10.08 -10.25
CA LEU A 44 3.79 -9.62 -9.36
C LEU A 44 4.42 -10.80 -8.61
N ASP A 45 3.60 -11.68 -8.05
CA ASP A 45 4.08 -12.85 -7.30
C ASP A 45 4.85 -13.85 -8.18
N ARG A 46 4.54 -13.88 -9.49
CA ARG A 46 5.23 -14.72 -10.50
C ARG A 46 6.39 -13.99 -11.18
N GLU A 47 6.75 -12.81 -10.70
CA GLU A 47 7.81 -11.96 -11.24
C GLU A 47 7.63 -11.57 -12.73
N ARG A 48 6.40 -11.61 -13.24
CA ARG A 48 6.06 -11.22 -14.61
C ARG A 48 5.81 -9.71 -14.68
N TRP A 49 6.82 -8.94 -14.31
CA TRP A 49 6.69 -7.51 -13.99
C TRP A 49 6.13 -6.66 -15.13
N ALA A 50 6.55 -6.90 -16.38
CA ALA A 50 6.05 -6.16 -17.53
C ALA A 50 4.56 -6.41 -17.78
N GLU A 51 4.13 -7.67 -17.68
CA GLU A 51 2.72 -8.03 -17.84
C GLU A 51 1.88 -7.55 -16.66
N ALA A 52 2.43 -7.61 -15.45
CA ALA A 52 1.80 -7.02 -14.28
C ALA A 52 1.59 -5.52 -14.47
N ALA A 53 2.56 -4.79 -15.01
CA ALA A 53 2.45 -3.35 -15.25
C ALA A 53 1.30 -3.02 -16.21
N GLU A 54 1.16 -3.75 -17.31
CA GLU A 54 0.05 -3.55 -18.26
C GLU A 54 -1.31 -3.78 -17.59
N VAL A 55 -1.47 -4.92 -16.91
CA VAL A 55 -2.73 -5.29 -16.25
C VAL A 55 -3.08 -4.32 -15.12
N LEU A 56 -2.09 -3.88 -14.34
CA LEU A 56 -2.28 -2.94 -13.24
C LEU A 56 -2.55 -1.51 -13.75
N ALA A 57 -2.05 -1.14 -14.93
CA ALA A 57 -2.40 0.13 -15.57
C ALA A 57 -3.88 0.16 -15.98
N ASP A 58 -4.42 -0.96 -16.47
CA ASP A 58 -5.85 -1.11 -16.73
C ASP A 58 -6.67 -1.03 -15.45
N ALA A 59 -6.25 -1.75 -14.39
CA ALA A 59 -6.91 -1.70 -13.09
C ALA A 59 -6.95 -0.28 -12.52
N LEU A 60 -5.85 0.48 -12.63
CA LEU A 60 -5.80 1.88 -12.21
C LEU A 60 -6.79 2.74 -13.01
N ARG A 61 -6.80 2.63 -14.34
CA ARG A 61 -7.75 3.37 -15.19
C ARG A 61 -9.20 3.06 -14.82
N GLN A 62 -9.50 1.83 -14.42
CA GLN A 62 -10.83 1.43 -13.98
C GLN A 62 -11.17 2.06 -12.61
N ALA A 63 -10.29 1.93 -11.62
CA ALA A 63 -10.48 2.53 -10.30
C ALA A 63 -10.67 4.05 -10.36
N GLU A 64 -9.96 4.74 -11.26
CA GLU A 64 -10.11 6.19 -11.49
C GLU A 64 -11.47 6.55 -12.08
N ARG A 65 -12.05 5.70 -12.95
CA ARG A 65 -13.40 5.90 -13.48
C ARG A 65 -14.47 5.66 -12.42
N ASP A 66 -14.26 4.67 -11.56
CA ASP A 66 -15.20 4.30 -10.51
C ASP A 66 -15.16 5.29 -9.34
N GLY A 67 -14.12 6.14 -9.26
CA GLY A 67 -14.04 7.26 -8.33
C GLY A 67 -13.85 6.83 -6.88
N ALA A 68 -13.27 5.65 -6.64
CA ALA A 68 -13.04 5.10 -5.30
C ALA A 68 -11.61 5.43 -4.82
N PRO A 69 -11.41 6.44 -3.94
CA PRO A 69 -10.06 6.92 -3.61
C PRO A 69 -9.14 5.85 -3.00
N PRO A 70 -9.58 4.98 -2.06
CA PRO A 70 -8.74 3.90 -1.55
C PRO A 70 -8.26 2.94 -2.65
N ALA A 71 -9.16 2.54 -3.56
CA ALA A 71 -8.85 1.63 -4.67
C ALA A 71 -7.87 2.27 -5.66
N VAL A 72 -8.02 3.56 -5.96
CA VAL A 72 -7.08 4.31 -6.80
C VAL A 72 -5.68 4.33 -6.17
N LEU A 73 -5.57 4.59 -4.87
CA LEU A 73 -4.28 4.61 -4.18
C LEU A 73 -3.62 3.21 -4.18
N ALA A 74 -4.39 2.15 -3.94
CA ALA A 74 -3.91 0.77 -3.98
C ALA A 74 -3.43 0.37 -5.39
N ALA A 75 -4.22 0.66 -6.42
CA ALA A 75 -3.87 0.38 -7.82
C ALA A 75 -2.60 1.14 -8.25
N ARG A 76 -2.46 2.42 -7.87
CA ARG A 76 -1.23 3.20 -8.11
C ARG A 76 -0.01 2.58 -7.44
N LEU A 77 -0.13 2.16 -6.18
CA LEU A 77 0.96 1.50 -5.45
C LEU A 77 1.40 0.22 -6.16
N ASN A 78 0.46 -0.61 -6.57
CA ASN A 78 0.76 -1.88 -7.24
C ASN A 78 1.40 -1.68 -8.62
N LEU A 79 0.86 -0.77 -9.43
CA LEU A 79 1.44 -0.42 -10.73
C LEU A 79 2.88 0.10 -10.56
N ALA A 80 3.09 1.01 -9.61
CA ALA A 80 4.42 1.56 -9.38
C ALA A 80 5.43 0.49 -8.93
N ARG A 81 5.01 -0.50 -8.13
CA ARG A 81 5.87 -1.65 -7.79
C ARG A 81 6.28 -2.43 -9.03
N ALA A 82 5.37 -2.68 -9.98
CA ALA A 82 5.71 -3.32 -11.25
C ALA A 82 6.73 -2.48 -12.05
N LEU A 83 6.50 -1.16 -12.16
CA LEU A 83 7.37 -0.23 -12.87
C LEU A 83 8.77 -0.13 -12.27
N THR A 84 8.87 -0.12 -10.93
CA THR A 84 10.16 -0.18 -10.22
C THR A 84 10.97 -1.41 -10.62
N ARG A 85 10.31 -2.56 -10.80
CA ARG A 85 10.94 -3.83 -11.17
C ARG A 85 11.33 -3.88 -12.64
N THR A 86 10.53 -3.30 -13.54
CA THR A 86 10.87 -3.18 -14.98
C THR A 86 11.89 -2.10 -15.29
N GLY A 87 12.15 -1.19 -14.35
CA GLY A 87 13.15 -0.12 -14.49
C GLY A 87 12.60 1.20 -15.01
N ASP A 88 11.29 1.35 -15.14
CA ASP A 88 10.65 2.65 -15.40
C ASP A 88 10.53 3.45 -14.08
N LEU A 89 11.70 3.85 -13.57
CA LEU A 89 11.84 4.38 -12.22
C LEU A 89 11.24 5.78 -12.09
N ASP A 90 11.35 6.63 -13.12
CA ASP A 90 10.77 7.98 -13.09
C ASP A 90 9.24 7.92 -12.99
N ARG A 91 8.61 7.04 -13.79
CA ARG A 91 7.16 6.84 -13.72
C ARG A 91 6.72 6.21 -12.40
N ALA A 92 7.49 5.26 -11.87
CA ALA A 92 7.22 4.68 -10.56
C ALA A 92 7.25 5.75 -9.46
N ILE A 93 8.28 6.60 -9.43
CA ILE A 93 8.41 7.70 -8.46
C ILE A 93 7.26 8.70 -8.58
N GLU A 94 6.85 9.06 -9.80
CA GLU A 94 5.71 9.95 -10.05
C GLU A 94 4.42 9.40 -9.45
N LEU A 95 4.14 8.11 -9.66
CA LEU A 95 2.94 7.45 -9.14
C LEU A 95 2.97 7.28 -7.62
N LEU A 96 4.14 7.05 -7.04
CA LEU A 96 4.30 6.80 -5.61
C LEU A 96 4.31 8.08 -4.78
N GLY A 97 4.84 9.18 -5.32
CA GLY A 97 5.11 10.43 -4.58
C GLY A 97 3.91 10.95 -3.77
N PRO A 98 2.71 11.03 -4.35
CA PRO A 98 1.51 11.51 -3.65
C PRO A 98 0.89 10.50 -2.68
N LEU A 99 1.26 9.21 -2.74
CA LEU A 99 0.55 8.16 -2.02
C LEU A 99 0.65 8.25 -0.50
N PRO A 100 1.79 8.61 0.13
CA PRO A 100 1.86 8.71 1.58
C PRO A 100 0.87 9.72 2.17
N ASP A 101 0.70 10.86 1.50
CA ASP A 101 -0.28 11.88 1.88
C ASP A 101 -1.70 11.43 1.55
N GLY A 102 -1.89 10.76 0.41
CA GLY A 102 -3.18 10.18 0.02
C GLY A 102 -3.72 9.17 1.04
N PHE A 103 -2.89 8.22 1.49
CA PHE A 103 -3.28 7.24 2.50
C PHE A 103 -3.51 7.87 3.88
N ALA A 104 -2.77 8.93 4.22
CA ALA A 104 -2.97 9.69 5.47
C ALA A 104 -4.26 10.53 5.46
N ALA A 105 -4.73 10.94 4.27
CA ALA A 105 -5.92 11.78 4.10
C ALA A 105 -7.24 11.00 3.95
N LEU A 106 -7.20 9.67 3.97
CA LEU A 106 -8.40 8.84 3.96
C LEU A 106 -9.24 9.08 5.24
N PRO A 107 -10.58 8.90 5.19
CA PRO A 107 -11.44 9.02 6.38
C PRO A 107 -10.97 8.14 7.54
N GLU A 108 -10.49 6.94 7.19
CA GLU A 108 -9.73 6.06 8.07
C GLU A 108 -8.31 5.97 7.53
N PRO A 109 -7.32 6.62 8.17
CA PRO A 109 -5.95 6.60 7.69
C PRO A 109 -5.35 5.19 7.65
N ASP A 110 -4.77 4.81 6.51
CA ASP A 110 -4.10 3.52 6.35
C ASP A 110 -2.58 3.68 6.52
N ASP A 111 -2.14 3.62 7.78
CA ASP A 111 -0.72 3.72 8.12
C ASP A 111 0.10 2.54 7.53
N GLY A 112 -0.50 1.37 7.35
CA GLY A 112 0.18 0.21 6.77
C GLY A 112 0.48 0.41 5.28
N ALA A 113 -0.51 0.86 4.51
CA ALA A 113 -0.35 1.20 3.11
C ALA A 113 0.56 2.42 2.92
N ARG A 114 0.48 3.41 3.82
CA ARG A 114 1.39 4.55 3.85
C ARG A 114 2.85 4.13 4.04
N ALA A 115 3.13 3.24 5.00
CA ALA A 115 4.47 2.68 5.19
C ALA A 115 4.95 1.90 3.95
N ARG A 116 4.07 1.13 3.32
CA ARG A 116 4.38 0.38 2.09
C ARG A 116 4.67 1.30 0.89
N ALA A 117 3.95 2.41 0.76
CA ALA A 117 4.22 3.43 -0.26
C ALA A 117 5.57 4.11 -0.05
N LEU A 118 5.90 4.49 1.20
CA LEU A 118 7.21 5.05 1.56
C LEU A 118 8.35 4.04 1.30
N ALA A 119 8.17 2.77 1.66
CA ALA A 119 9.15 1.73 1.35
C ALA A 119 9.35 1.57 -0.18
N SER A 120 8.25 1.59 -0.95
CA SER A 120 8.31 1.49 -2.41
C SER A 120 8.98 2.71 -3.05
N LEU A 121 8.78 3.92 -2.51
CA LEU A 121 9.54 5.11 -2.88
C LEU A 121 11.03 4.91 -2.63
N GLY A 122 11.37 4.44 -1.42
CA GLY A 122 12.74 4.15 -1.05
C GLY A 122 13.41 3.19 -2.03
N GLU A 123 12.72 2.11 -2.41
CA GLU A 123 13.21 1.14 -3.39
C GLU A 123 13.40 1.76 -4.79
N ALA A 124 12.42 2.53 -5.27
CA ALA A 124 12.50 3.19 -6.57
C ALA A 124 13.68 4.18 -6.64
N TYR A 125 13.87 4.99 -5.59
CA TYR A 125 15.02 5.90 -5.48
C TYR A 125 16.35 5.14 -5.36
N LEU A 126 16.39 4.03 -4.63
CA LEU A 126 17.61 3.22 -4.49
C LEU A 126 18.04 2.64 -5.85
N ARG A 127 17.09 2.07 -6.60
CA ARG A 127 17.33 1.55 -7.95
C ARG A 127 17.69 2.64 -8.96
N ALA A 128 17.29 3.88 -8.70
CA ALA A 128 17.66 5.06 -9.48
C ALA A 128 19.04 5.63 -9.10
N ASP A 129 19.83 4.91 -8.29
CA ASP A 129 21.13 5.33 -7.77
C ASP A 129 21.07 6.62 -6.94
N ARG A 130 19.97 6.80 -6.19
CA ARG A 130 19.74 7.95 -5.29
C ARG A 130 19.62 7.49 -3.83
N PRO A 131 20.70 6.94 -3.23
CA PRO A 131 20.64 6.30 -1.92
C PRO A 131 20.28 7.23 -0.77
N VAL A 132 20.59 8.53 -0.85
CA VAL A 132 20.24 9.51 0.20
C VAL A 132 18.72 9.68 0.29
N ALA A 133 18.05 9.82 -0.84
CA ALA A 133 16.59 9.90 -0.89
C ALA A 133 15.96 8.58 -0.42
N ALA A 134 16.53 7.45 -0.85
CA ALA A 134 16.08 6.13 -0.43
C ALA A 134 16.09 5.96 1.10
N ILE A 135 17.21 6.29 1.76
CA ILE A 135 17.34 6.24 3.23
C ILE A 135 16.27 7.08 3.92
N ASN A 136 15.98 8.29 3.40
CA ASN A 136 14.96 9.15 3.97
C ASN A 136 13.57 8.49 3.94
N PHE A 137 13.18 7.93 2.81
CA PHE A 137 11.87 7.26 2.69
C PHE A 137 11.79 5.96 3.50
N PHE A 138 12.84 5.14 3.52
CA PHE A 138 12.90 3.96 4.39
C PHE A 138 12.83 4.33 5.88
N GLY A 139 13.47 5.44 6.28
CA GLY A 139 13.40 5.96 7.64
C GLY A 139 11.98 6.33 8.06
N GLN A 140 11.24 7.04 7.19
CA GLN A 140 9.83 7.37 7.45
C GLN A 140 8.95 6.11 7.51
N ALA A 141 9.15 5.13 6.61
CA ALA A 141 8.44 3.86 6.67
C ALA A 141 8.71 3.13 7.99
N LEU A 142 9.96 3.09 8.44
CA LEU A 142 10.39 2.48 9.69
C LEU A 142 9.73 3.13 10.91
N GLU A 143 9.57 4.45 10.93
CA GLU A 143 8.86 5.16 12.00
C GLU A 143 7.40 4.73 12.10
N ILE A 144 6.71 4.57 10.97
CA ILE A 144 5.34 4.05 10.96
C ILE A 144 5.30 2.61 11.45
N LEU A 145 6.18 1.75 10.93
CA LEU A 145 6.24 0.34 11.30
C LEU A 145 6.56 0.12 12.79
N ARG A 146 7.29 1.05 13.42
CA ARG A 146 7.48 1.07 14.89
C ARG A 146 6.19 1.39 15.62
N ARG A 147 5.42 2.39 15.18
CA ARG A 147 4.12 2.71 15.80
C ARG A 147 3.10 1.58 15.66
N LEU A 148 3.23 0.78 14.61
CA LEU A 148 2.39 -0.39 14.34
C LEU A 148 2.90 -1.69 15.00
N ASP A 149 4.03 -1.63 15.73
CA ASP A 149 4.70 -2.82 16.30
C ASP A 149 5.00 -3.93 15.26
N ALA A 150 5.19 -3.56 13.99
CA ALA A 150 5.40 -4.47 12.87
C ALA A 150 6.89 -4.86 12.75
N VAL A 151 7.36 -5.74 13.65
CA VAL A 151 8.78 -6.13 13.80
C VAL A 151 9.43 -6.61 12.49
N ASP A 152 8.76 -7.48 11.74
CA ASP A 152 9.29 -7.99 10.46
C ASP A 152 9.49 -6.87 9.43
N GLY A 153 8.54 -5.93 9.38
CA GLY A 153 8.66 -4.74 8.54
C GLY A 153 9.82 -3.85 8.96
N GLN A 154 10.07 -3.71 10.27
CA GLN A 154 11.20 -2.95 10.78
C GLN A 154 12.54 -3.59 10.35
N ALA A 155 12.67 -4.92 10.45
CA ALA A 155 13.85 -5.65 10.01
C ALA A 155 14.09 -5.50 8.48
N ALA A 156 13.02 -5.57 7.68
CA ALA A 156 13.09 -5.33 6.25
C ALA A 156 13.59 -3.91 5.92
N MET A 157 13.08 -2.89 6.61
CA MET A 157 13.55 -1.51 6.41
C MET A 157 15.03 -1.33 6.78
N PHE A 158 15.50 -1.96 7.86
CA PHE A 158 16.93 -1.94 8.19
C PHE A 158 17.79 -2.63 7.13
N THR A 159 17.31 -3.70 6.50
CA THR A 159 17.99 -4.34 5.37
C THR A 159 18.11 -3.39 4.17
N CYS A 160 17.03 -2.71 3.80
CA CYS A 160 17.03 -1.72 2.72
C CYS A 160 17.94 -0.51 3.05
N ILE A 161 17.93 -0.02 4.29
CA ILE A 161 18.81 1.07 4.73
C ILE A 161 20.27 0.64 4.68
N ALA A 162 20.60 -0.59 5.06
CA ALA A 162 21.96 -1.12 4.93
C ALA A 162 22.42 -1.13 3.47
N GLU A 163 21.57 -1.56 2.55
CA GLU A 163 21.88 -1.54 1.12
C GLU A 163 22.09 -0.13 0.58
N ALA A 164 21.21 0.81 0.95
CA ALA A 164 21.34 2.20 0.56
C ALA A 164 22.60 2.87 1.15
N ALA A 165 22.95 2.55 2.40
CA ALA A 165 24.18 3.00 3.04
C ALA A 165 25.42 2.45 2.33
N ARG A 166 25.41 1.18 1.94
CA ARG A 166 26.46 0.55 1.14
C ARG A 166 26.66 1.26 -0.20
N LEU A 167 25.57 1.54 -0.92
CA LEU A 167 25.61 2.24 -2.21
C LEU A 167 26.18 3.66 -2.07
N ARG A 168 25.88 4.34 -0.95
CA ARG A 168 26.44 5.65 -0.59
C ARG A 168 27.90 5.59 -0.13
N GLY A 169 28.47 4.40 0.12
CA GLY A 169 29.81 4.24 0.68
C GLY A 169 29.90 4.49 2.20
N ASP A 170 28.78 4.52 2.92
CA ASP A 170 28.73 4.70 4.37
C ASP A 170 28.78 3.36 5.10
N GLY A 171 29.99 2.80 5.20
CA GLY A 171 30.22 1.51 5.86
C GLY A 171 29.81 1.44 7.34
N PRO A 172 30.06 2.48 8.16
CA PRO A 172 29.54 2.52 9.53
C PRO A 172 28.01 2.42 9.60
N ALA A 173 27.28 3.20 8.78
CA ALA A 173 25.82 3.15 8.76
C ALA A 173 25.30 1.80 8.24
N GLU A 174 25.95 1.22 7.23
CA GLU A 174 25.60 -0.12 6.73
C GLU A 174 25.69 -1.16 7.86
N ARG A 175 26.82 -1.23 8.58
CA ARG A 175 27.00 -2.21 9.66
C ARG A 175 25.98 -2.02 10.78
N ALA A 176 25.71 -0.78 11.16
CA ALA A 176 24.72 -0.48 12.19
C ALA A 176 23.32 -0.94 11.77
N ALA A 177 22.92 -0.68 10.52
CA ALA A 177 21.63 -1.12 10.00
C ALA A 177 21.52 -2.66 9.91
N ARG A 178 22.58 -3.35 9.47
CA ARG A 178 22.61 -4.83 9.45
C ARG A 178 22.50 -5.43 10.85
N ALA A 179 23.18 -4.86 11.83
CA ALA A 179 23.09 -5.31 13.23
C ALA A 179 21.64 -5.20 13.74
N ARG A 180 20.96 -4.08 13.47
CA ARG A 180 19.55 -3.90 13.83
C ARG A 180 18.61 -4.87 13.12
N ALA A 181 18.84 -5.15 11.84
CA ALA A 181 18.05 -6.16 11.12
C ALA A 181 18.20 -7.55 11.76
N ALA A 182 19.43 -7.95 12.13
CA ALA A 182 19.70 -9.24 12.76
C ALA A 182 19.10 -9.36 14.17
N GLU A 183 19.12 -8.27 14.96
CA GLU A 183 18.48 -8.21 16.28
C GLU A 183 16.96 -8.47 16.21
N LEU A 184 16.31 -7.99 15.14
CA LEU A 184 14.86 -8.09 14.95
C LEU A 184 14.43 -9.39 14.25
N SER A 185 15.37 -10.15 13.67
CA SER A 185 15.11 -11.44 13.03
C SER A 185 16.05 -12.54 13.57
N PRO A 186 15.96 -12.90 14.86
CA PRO A 186 16.79 -13.94 15.45
C PRO A 186 16.33 -15.33 14.95
N GLY A 187 16.86 -15.78 13.82
CA GLY A 187 16.57 -17.11 13.28
C GLY A 187 16.62 -17.28 11.75
N ALA A 188 16.95 -16.22 10.99
CA ALA A 188 17.19 -16.30 9.55
C ALA A 188 18.56 -16.88 9.20
#